data_AF-A0A534CLQ7-F1
#
_entry.id   AF-A0A534CLQ7-F1
#
_cell.length_a   1.000
_cell.length_b   1.000
_cell.length_c   1.000
_cell.angle_alpha   90.00
_cell.angle_beta   90.00
_cell.angle_gamma   90.00
#
_symmetry.space_group_name_H-M   'P 1'
#
loop_
_entity.id
_entity.type
_entity.pdbx_description
1 polymer ?
#
loop_
_entity_poly.entity_id
_entity_poly.type
_entity_poly.pdbx_seq_one_letter_code
_entity_poly.pdbx_strand_id
1 'polypeptide(L)'
;MLMQAYKHARLMEESEFRVEMAARCGPPEEMLVAGRVLEHPSAFRRWEAEHDRLMRPVSGQARLARQVVALRSTAFTLVHRKAMFEYLRDRRVTGANRHKLFALFYGARDYANSVVAEHGNYARCGSSFLCTRYLAQQLMRDAALAEPLQLYEQWYTEYFRIFCDVGLAETDEERQAVAPLEALKPLLKHKLAEARRTILTMPQSQATNWREAEIRRATGETQKLRVLHMEPNPEAAALTAARQRTQDYQEFVANRPPTRRPASNGTRS
;
A
#
# COMPACT_ATOMS: atom_id res chain seq x y z
N MET A 1 20.43 20.46 18.96
CA MET A 1 19.32 21.11 19.68
C MET A 1 18.45 20.01 20.28
N LEU A 2 18.41 19.84 21.61
CA LEU A 2 17.57 18.84 22.26
C LEU A 2 16.12 19.33 22.22
N MET A 3 15.35 18.95 21.20
CA MET A 3 13.92 19.26 21.16
C MET A 3 13.22 18.51 22.29
N GLN A 4 12.51 19.25 23.13
CA GLN A 4 11.73 18.71 24.24
C GLN A 4 10.54 17.91 23.70
N ALA A 5 10.21 16.81 24.38
CA ALA A 5 9.04 16.01 24.04
C ALA A 5 7.73 16.75 24.35
N TYR A 6 6.69 16.43 23.59
CA TYR A 6 5.35 16.97 23.79
C TYR A 6 4.66 16.32 24.99
N LYS A 7 4.00 17.15 25.80
CA LYS A 7 3.21 16.69 26.93
C LYS A 7 1.95 15.96 26.46
N HIS A 8 1.45 15.06 27.30
CA HIS A 8 0.25 14.28 27.04
C HIS A 8 -0.96 15.13 26.61
N ALA A 9 -1.26 16.20 27.36
CA ALA A 9 -2.39 17.09 27.06
C ALA A 9 -2.32 17.67 25.63
N ARG A 10 -1.12 18.04 25.15
CA ARG A 10 -0.95 18.56 23.79
C ARG A 10 -1.20 17.48 22.73
N LEU A 11 -0.78 16.24 22.98
CA LEU A 11 -1.04 15.14 22.04
C LEU A 11 -2.53 14.84 21.93
N MET A 12 -3.26 14.89 23.04
CA MET A 12 -4.71 14.67 23.06
C MET A 12 -5.46 15.81 22.35
N GLU A 13 -5.16 17.06 22.69
CA GLU A 13 -5.76 18.25 22.06
C GLU A 13 -5.63 18.23 20.52
N GLU A 14 -4.41 17.97 20.03
CA GLU A 14 -4.13 17.89 18.58
C GLU A 14 -4.84 16.70 17.92
N SER A 15 -5.04 15.61 18.65
CA SER A 15 -5.73 14.42 18.14
C SER A 15 -7.24 14.66 18.04
N GLU A 16 -7.85 15.28 19.03
CA GLU A 16 -9.26 15.69 19.00
C GLU A 16 -9.51 16.65 17.84
N PHE A 17 -8.68 17.71 17.73
CA PHE A 17 -8.72 18.63 16.60
C PHE A 17 -8.64 17.90 15.26
N ARG A 18 -7.74 16.93 15.13
CA ARG A 18 -7.61 16.14 13.90
C ARG A 18 -8.86 15.32 13.59
N VAL A 19 -9.50 14.69 14.58
CA VAL A 19 -10.74 13.92 14.37
C VAL A 19 -11.88 14.84 13.91
N GLU A 20 -12.05 15.99 14.55
CA GLU A 20 -13.05 16.98 14.14
C GLU A 20 -12.82 17.45 12.70
N MET A 21 -11.57 17.73 12.35
CA MET A 21 -11.23 18.16 11.00
C MET A 21 -11.44 17.06 9.97
N ALA A 22 -11.07 15.82 10.28
CA ALA A 22 -11.30 14.65 9.42
C ALA A 22 -12.80 14.47 9.12
N ALA A 23 -13.65 14.60 10.13
CA ALA A 23 -15.09 14.40 10.00
C ALA A 23 -15.76 15.47 9.11
N ARG A 24 -15.24 16.71 9.12
CA ARG A 24 -15.82 17.84 8.38
C ARG A 24 -15.30 17.96 6.95
N CYS A 25 -13.99 17.77 6.76
CA CYS A 25 -13.30 18.14 5.51
C CYS A 25 -12.29 17.10 5.04
N GLY A 26 -12.26 15.91 5.65
CA GLY A 26 -11.38 14.83 5.22
C GLY A 26 -11.81 14.22 3.88
N PRO A 27 -10.96 13.38 3.27
CA PRO A 27 -11.39 12.44 2.25
C PRO A 27 -12.56 11.57 2.73
N PRO A 28 -13.41 11.03 1.84
CA PRO A 28 -14.62 10.29 2.23
C PRO A 28 -14.38 9.15 3.23
N GLU A 29 -13.28 8.41 3.09
CA GLU A 29 -12.90 7.33 4.00
C GLU A 29 -12.55 7.81 5.41
N GLU A 30 -11.90 8.97 5.52
CA GLU A 30 -11.56 9.59 6.81
C GLU A 30 -12.81 10.18 7.48
N MET A 31 -13.68 10.82 6.68
CA MET A 31 -14.96 11.36 7.16
C MET A 31 -15.82 10.27 7.79
N LEU A 32 -15.87 9.08 7.18
CA LEU A 32 -16.66 7.95 7.70
C LEU A 32 -16.19 7.49 9.07
N VAL A 33 -14.88 7.25 9.24
CA VAL A 33 -14.35 6.75 10.54
C VAL A 33 -14.38 7.81 11.63
N ALA A 34 -14.03 9.06 11.29
CA ALA A 34 -14.04 10.16 12.23
C ALA A 34 -15.48 10.56 12.61
N GLY A 35 -16.36 10.68 11.62
CA GLY A 35 -17.78 10.95 11.81
C GLY A 35 -18.45 9.92 12.71
N ARG A 36 -18.14 8.62 12.52
CA ARG A 36 -18.70 7.55 13.36
C ARG A 36 -18.28 7.65 14.84
N VAL A 37 -17.09 8.18 15.12
CA VAL A 37 -16.64 8.43 16.50
C VAL A 37 -17.35 9.64 17.10
N LEU A 38 -17.60 10.68 16.30
CA LEU A 38 -18.23 11.93 16.75
C LEU A 38 -19.77 11.86 16.80
N GLU A 39 -20.38 10.86 16.18
CA GLU A 39 -21.84 10.74 16.07
C GLU A 39 -22.55 10.69 17.43
N HIS A 40 -21.91 10.07 18.44
CA HIS A 40 -22.48 9.93 19.77
C HIS A 40 -21.46 10.24 20.86
N PRO A 41 -21.85 10.96 21.95
CA PRO A 41 -20.94 11.25 23.07
C PRO A 41 -20.32 9.99 23.70
N SER A 42 -21.03 8.87 23.71
CA SER A 42 -20.52 7.60 24.23
C SER A 42 -19.46 6.96 23.32
N ALA A 43 -19.59 7.11 21.99
CA ALA A 43 -18.60 6.66 21.02
C ALA A 43 -17.33 7.50 21.11
N PHE A 44 -17.48 8.83 21.22
CA PHE A 44 -16.37 9.75 21.42
C PHE A 44 -15.59 9.43 22.70
N ARG A 45 -16.25 9.34 23.86
CA ARG A 45 -15.59 9.00 25.13
C ARG A 45 -14.87 7.65 25.08
N ARG A 46 -15.41 6.67 24.36
CA ARG A 46 -14.77 5.36 24.21
C ARG A 46 -13.52 5.45 23.33
N TRP A 47 -13.59 6.20 22.23
CA TRP A 47 -12.42 6.48 21.41
C TRP A 47 -11.36 7.25 22.19
N GLU A 48 -11.74 8.32 22.88
CA GLU A 48 -10.85 9.16 23.70
C GLU A 48 -10.11 8.31 24.74
N ALA A 49 -10.82 7.47 25.50
CA ALA A 49 -10.21 6.59 26.49
C ALA A 49 -9.25 5.54 25.88
N GLU A 50 -9.55 5.03 24.69
CA GLU A 50 -8.63 4.12 23.98
C GLU A 50 -7.42 4.87 23.41
N HIS A 51 -7.63 6.07 22.88
CA HIS A 51 -6.59 6.92 22.32
C HIS A 51 -5.63 7.43 23.40
N ASP A 52 -6.15 7.84 24.56
CA ASP A 52 -5.39 8.17 25.76
C ASP A 52 -4.41 7.04 26.13
N ARG A 53 -4.90 5.79 26.17
CA ARG A 53 -4.05 4.62 26.46
C ARG A 53 -2.93 4.45 25.44
N LEU A 54 -3.17 4.78 24.16
CA LEU A 54 -2.14 4.75 23.11
C LEU A 54 -1.14 5.90 23.27
N MET A 55 -1.58 7.08 23.71
CA MET A 55 -0.73 8.27 23.88
C MET A 55 0.07 8.28 25.18
N ARG A 56 -0.30 7.50 26.19
CA ARG A 56 0.45 7.38 27.46
C ARG A 56 1.92 6.92 27.25
N PRO A 57 2.21 5.80 26.54
CA PRO A 57 3.59 5.42 26.25
C PRO A 57 4.37 6.46 25.43
N VAL A 58 3.69 7.20 24.56
CA VAL A 58 4.26 8.25 23.71
C VAL A 58 4.66 9.47 24.54
N SER A 59 3.72 9.98 25.34
CA SER A 59 3.93 11.12 26.24
C SER A 59 4.87 10.84 27.41
N GLY A 60 5.04 9.57 27.80
CA GLY A 60 6.01 9.17 28.82
C GLY A 60 7.48 9.29 28.38
N GLN A 61 7.76 9.55 27.10
CA GLN A 61 9.14 9.70 26.61
C GLN A 61 9.63 11.13 26.83
N ALA A 62 10.74 11.29 27.57
CA ALA A 62 11.31 12.62 27.86
C ALA A 62 11.99 13.29 26.65
N ARG A 63 12.39 12.52 25.63
CA ARG A 63 13.10 13.01 24.44
C ARG A 63 12.24 12.85 23.19
N LEU A 64 12.15 13.89 22.36
CA LEU A 64 11.34 13.87 21.15
C LEU A 64 11.67 12.69 20.23
N ALA A 65 12.96 12.37 20.03
CA ALA A 65 13.36 11.22 19.21
C ALA A 65 12.77 9.88 19.72
N ARG A 66 12.72 9.67 21.04
CA ARG A 66 12.10 8.46 21.62
C ARG A 66 10.58 8.51 21.55
N GLN A 67 10.00 9.69 21.73
CA GLN A 67 8.57 9.93 21.59
C GLN A 67 8.09 9.59 20.17
N VAL A 68 8.84 10.01 19.14
CA VAL A 68 8.59 9.67 17.73
C VAL A 68 8.62 8.16 17.52
N VAL A 69 9.62 7.44 18.05
CA VAL A 69 9.69 5.97 17.94
C VAL A 69 8.50 5.27 18.61
N ALA A 70 8.04 5.79 19.75
CA ALA A 70 6.83 5.30 20.41
C ALA A 70 5.57 5.56 19.59
N LEU A 71 5.46 6.73 18.95
CA LEU A 71 4.36 7.05 18.03
C LEU A 71 4.37 6.14 16.79
N ARG A 72 5.54 5.86 16.21
CA ARG A 72 5.70 4.90 15.10
C ARG A 72 5.24 3.49 15.50
N SER A 73 5.62 3.04 16.69
CA SER A 73 5.16 1.75 17.24
C SER A 73 3.65 1.67 17.43
N THR A 74 3.05 2.79 17.84
CA THR A 74 1.59 2.94 17.95
C THR A 74 0.93 2.85 16.58
N ALA A 75 1.47 3.52 15.56
CA ALA A 75 0.97 3.47 14.20
C ALA A 75 0.95 2.03 13.63
N PHE A 76 2.01 1.24 13.83
CA PHE A 76 2.02 -0.17 13.43
C PHE A 76 0.91 -0.99 14.07
N THR A 77 0.68 -0.79 15.37
CA THR A 77 -0.39 -1.48 16.10
C THR A 77 -1.75 -1.16 15.52
N LEU A 78 -1.96 0.10 15.11
CA LEU A 78 -3.21 0.55 14.51
C LEU A 78 -3.42 0.01 13.09
N VAL A 79 -2.36 -0.06 12.27
CA VAL A 79 -2.41 -0.76 10.96
C VAL A 79 -2.91 -2.19 11.14
N HIS A 80 -2.34 -2.94 12.09
CA HIS A 80 -2.71 -4.33 12.32
C HIS A 80 -4.15 -4.48 12.80
N ARG A 81 -4.60 -3.58 13.67
CA ARG A 81 -5.97 -3.61 14.23
C ARG A 81 -7.06 -3.24 13.22
N LYS A 82 -6.75 -2.51 12.15
CA LYS A 82 -7.72 -2.20 11.08
C LYS A 82 -7.83 -3.30 10.03
N ALA A 83 -6.81 -4.14 9.90
CA ALA A 83 -6.66 -5.02 8.74
C ALA A 83 -7.78 -6.05 8.57
N MET A 84 -8.38 -6.54 9.66
CA MET A 84 -9.51 -7.47 9.56
C MET A 84 -10.72 -6.82 8.90
N PHE A 85 -11.12 -5.63 9.35
CA PHE A 85 -12.21 -4.89 8.73
C PHE A 85 -11.91 -4.51 7.27
N GLU A 86 -10.69 -4.05 7.00
CA GLU A 86 -10.27 -3.70 5.63
C GLU A 86 -10.31 -4.92 4.70
N TYR A 87 -9.84 -6.08 5.17
CA TYR A 87 -9.97 -7.34 4.44
C TYR A 87 -11.43 -7.70 4.17
N LEU A 88 -12.30 -7.63 5.18
CA LEU A 88 -13.74 -7.88 5.03
C LEU A 88 -14.38 -6.98 3.97
N ARG A 89 -14.05 -5.68 4.00
CA ARG A 89 -14.55 -4.66 3.08
C ARG A 89 -14.05 -4.92 1.65
N ASP A 90 -12.75 -5.09 1.48
CA ASP A 90 -12.10 -5.12 0.17
C ASP A 90 -12.36 -6.44 -0.56
N ARG A 91 -12.42 -7.56 0.18
CA ARG A 91 -12.75 -8.88 -0.37
C ARG A 91 -14.24 -9.17 -0.42
N ARG A 92 -15.07 -8.29 0.14
CA ARG A 92 -16.53 -8.44 0.22
C ARG A 92 -16.94 -9.82 0.77
N VAL A 93 -16.27 -10.25 1.84
CA VAL A 93 -16.49 -11.58 2.43
C VAL A 93 -17.89 -11.65 3.03
N THR A 94 -18.67 -12.63 2.63
CA THR A 94 -20.06 -12.83 3.07
C THR A 94 -20.32 -14.29 3.49
N GLY A 95 -21.52 -14.56 4.00
CA GLY A 95 -22.00 -15.91 4.29
C GLY A 95 -21.12 -16.71 5.26
N ALA A 96 -20.91 -17.99 4.96
CA ALA A 96 -20.15 -18.92 5.79
C ALA A 96 -18.68 -18.49 5.97
N ASN A 97 -18.05 -17.91 4.94
CA ASN A 97 -16.66 -17.46 5.02
C ASN A 97 -16.50 -16.29 5.99
N ARG A 98 -17.49 -15.40 6.07
CA ARG A 98 -17.48 -14.33 7.08
C ARG A 98 -17.59 -14.91 8.49
N HIS A 99 -18.46 -15.89 8.72
CA HIS A 99 -18.58 -16.54 10.03
C HIS A 99 -17.28 -17.23 10.45
N LYS A 100 -16.65 -17.97 9.53
CA LYS A 100 -15.34 -18.61 9.75
C LYS A 100 -14.25 -17.59 10.07
N LEU A 101 -14.20 -16.47 9.35
CA LEU A 101 -13.24 -15.40 9.64
C LEU A 101 -13.46 -14.85 11.05
N PHE A 102 -14.70 -14.59 11.46
CA PHE A 102 -14.98 -14.16 12.83
C PHE A 102 -14.61 -15.22 13.86
N ALA A 103 -14.87 -16.50 13.60
CA ALA A 103 -14.44 -17.60 14.47
C ALA A 103 -12.90 -17.66 14.59
N LEU A 104 -12.16 -17.39 13.51
CA LEU A 104 -10.69 -17.37 13.50
C LEU A 104 -10.10 -16.28 14.41
N PHE A 105 -10.71 -15.09 14.46
CA PHE A 105 -10.17 -13.95 15.23
C PHE A 105 -10.83 -13.73 16.60
N TYR A 106 -12.10 -14.10 16.75
CA TYR A 106 -12.89 -13.87 17.97
C TYR A 106 -13.21 -15.18 18.72
N GLY A 107 -12.86 -16.34 18.18
CA GLY A 107 -13.12 -17.64 18.78
C GLY A 107 -14.60 -17.99 18.83
N ALA A 108 -15.03 -18.71 19.87
CA ALA A 108 -16.41 -19.16 20.08
C ALA A 108 -17.38 -18.06 20.58
N ARG A 109 -17.07 -16.78 20.34
CA ARG A 109 -17.96 -15.67 20.71
C ARG A 109 -19.18 -15.64 19.78
N ASP A 110 -20.27 -15.06 20.29
CA ASP A 110 -21.44 -14.77 19.47
C ASP A 110 -21.05 -13.92 18.25
N TYR A 111 -21.50 -14.37 17.08
CA TYR A 111 -21.11 -13.78 15.80
C TYR A 111 -21.58 -12.34 15.67
N ALA A 112 -22.85 -12.06 16.00
CA ALA A 112 -23.43 -10.72 15.87
C ALA A 112 -22.68 -9.71 16.76
N ASN A 113 -22.42 -10.09 18.01
CA ASN A 113 -21.62 -9.27 18.92
C ASN A 113 -20.19 -9.06 18.42
N SER A 114 -19.57 -10.08 17.83
CA SER A 114 -18.21 -9.97 17.28
C SER A 114 -18.17 -9.02 16.08
N VAL A 115 -19.19 -9.03 15.21
CA VAL A 115 -19.32 -8.09 14.08
C VAL A 115 -19.45 -6.65 14.58
N VAL A 116 -20.32 -6.41 15.56
CA VAL A 116 -20.50 -5.07 16.14
C VAL A 116 -19.21 -4.59 16.82
N ALA A 117 -18.54 -5.47 17.56
CA ALA A 117 -17.28 -5.16 18.21
C ALA A 117 -16.20 -4.79 17.19
N GLU A 118 -16.05 -5.57 16.11
CA GLU A 118 -15.07 -5.32 15.05
C GLU A 118 -15.32 -3.98 14.35
N HIS A 119 -16.56 -3.67 13.99
CA HIS A 119 -16.88 -2.37 13.39
C HIS A 119 -16.54 -1.21 14.34
N GLY A 120 -16.87 -1.34 15.63
CA GLY A 120 -16.52 -0.35 16.63
C GLY A 120 -15.00 -0.19 16.76
N ASN A 121 -14.26 -1.31 16.78
CA ASN A 121 -12.80 -1.32 16.87
C ASN A 121 -12.17 -0.63 15.65
N TYR A 122 -12.66 -0.92 14.45
CA TYR A 122 -12.20 -0.30 13.21
C TYR A 122 -12.38 1.22 13.24
N ALA A 123 -13.56 1.73 13.63
CA ALA A 123 -13.78 3.17 13.71
C ALA A 123 -12.80 3.85 14.69
N ARG A 124 -12.59 3.28 15.88
CA ARG A 124 -11.70 3.87 16.90
C ARG A 124 -10.23 3.77 16.53
N CYS A 125 -9.80 2.64 15.96
CA CYS A 125 -8.44 2.45 15.48
C CYS A 125 -8.16 3.30 14.24
N GLY A 126 -9.13 3.41 13.33
CA GLY A 126 -9.12 4.31 12.16
C GLY A 126 -8.87 5.75 12.56
N SER A 127 -9.73 6.30 13.42
CA SER A 127 -9.59 7.68 13.92
C SER A 127 -8.27 7.90 14.67
N SER A 128 -7.85 6.94 15.51
CA SER A 128 -6.54 7.01 16.18
C SER A 128 -5.38 6.98 15.20
N PHE A 129 -5.48 6.21 14.10
CA PHE A 129 -4.44 6.14 13.08
C PHE A 129 -4.28 7.47 12.35
N LEU A 130 -5.40 8.13 12.00
CA LEU A 130 -5.40 9.49 11.44
C LEU A 130 -4.68 10.47 12.36
N CYS A 131 -4.94 10.39 13.67
CA CYS A 131 -4.27 11.22 14.68
C CYS A 131 -2.77 10.94 14.72
N THR A 132 -2.35 9.67 14.75
CA THR A 132 -0.91 9.34 14.79
C THR A 132 -0.14 9.88 13.59
N ARG A 133 -0.72 9.78 12.38
CA ARG A 133 -0.12 10.35 11.16
C ARG A 133 -0.07 11.88 11.22
N TYR A 134 -1.14 12.52 11.69
CA TYR A 134 -1.19 13.97 11.85
C TYR A 134 -0.16 14.48 12.87
N LEU A 135 -0.09 13.88 14.05
CA LEU A 135 0.89 14.22 15.08
C LEU A 135 2.33 14.06 14.57
N ALA A 136 2.60 12.98 13.82
CA ALA A 136 3.90 12.75 13.24
C ALA A 136 4.25 13.85 12.22
N GLN A 137 3.34 14.19 11.31
CA GLN A 137 3.59 15.14 10.24
C GLN A 137 3.64 16.59 10.74
N GLN A 138 2.63 17.03 11.49
CA GLN A 138 2.42 18.43 11.84
C GLN A 138 3.16 18.84 13.10
N LEU A 139 3.14 17.97 14.12
CA LEU A 139 3.71 18.30 15.43
C LEU A 139 5.19 17.86 15.51
N MET A 140 5.49 16.60 15.24
CA MET A 140 6.83 16.03 15.44
C MET A 140 7.75 16.14 14.21
N ARG A 141 7.20 16.54 13.06
CA ARG A 141 7.87 16.64 11.76
C ARG A 141 8.66 15.37 11.42
N ASP A 142 8.04 14.21 11.61
CA ASP A 142 8.62 12.90 11.35
C ASP A 142 8.28 12.38 9.96
N ALA A 143 9.29 12.18 9.11
CA ALA A 143 9.10 11.64 7.76
C ALA A 143 8.75 10.14 7.73
N ALA A 144 9.05 9.38 8.79
CA ALA A 144 8.92 7.92 8.76
C ALA A 144 7.46 7.42 8.74
N LEU A 145 6.50 8.27 9.14
CA LEU A 145 5.06 7.97 9.10
C LEU A 145 4.34 8.52 7.85
N ALA A 146 5.11 8.95 6.84
CA ALA A 146 4.61 9.25 5.50
C ALA A 146 4.71 7.99 4.62
N GLU A 147 5.45 8.08 3.50
CA GLU A 147 5.61 6.99 2.52
C GLU A 147 6.16 5.68 3.11
N PRO A 148 7.15 5.66 4.03
CA PRO A 148 7.65 4.39 4.57
C PRO A 148 6.56 3.58 5.28
N LEU A 149 5.73 4.24 6.09
CA LEU A 149 4.59 3.58 6.74
C LEU A 149 3.53 3.15 5.73
N GLN A 150 3.28 3.94 4.69
CA GLN A 150 2.33 3.57 3.63
C GLN A 150 2.76 2.29 2.91
N LEU A 151 4.05 2.15 2.58
CA LEU A 151 4.60 0.95 1.97
C LEU A 151 4.51 -0.25 2.91
N TYR A 152 4.76 -0.04 4.20
CA TYR A 152 4.54 -1.07 5.23
C TYR A 152 3.08 -1.51 5.29
N GLU A 153 2.13 -0.57 5.28
CA GLU A 153 0.69 -0.85 5.30
C GLU A 153 0.29 -1.70 4.08
N GLN A 154 0.76 -1.36 2.87
CA GLN A 154 0.52 -2.15 1.66
C GLN A 154 1.03 -3.59 1.78
N TRP A 155 2.27 -3.78 2.24
CA TRP A 155 2.83 -5.13 2.43
C TRP A 155 2.12 -5.90 3.54
N TYR A 156 1.68 -5.21 4.58
CA TYR A 156 0.96 -5.84 5.67
C TYR A 156 -0.43 -6.29 5.21
N THR A 157 -1.14 -5.44 4.46
CA THR A 157 -2.43 -5.79 3.85
C THR A 157 -2.30 -7.01 2.93
N GLU A 158 -1.25 -7.08 2.11
CA GLU A 158 -1.01 -8.25 1.26
C GLU A 158 -0.74 -9.51 2.09
N TYR A 159 0.14 -9.42 3.10
CA TYR A 159 0.40 -10.52 4.02
C TYR A 159 -0.87 -11.00 4.74
N PHE A 160 -1.66 -10.05 5.26
CA PHE A 160 -2.88 -10.34 6.00
C PHE A 160 -3.95 -10.95 5.10
N ARG A 161 -4.06 -10.47 3.86
CA ARG A 161 -4.93 -11.06 2.83
C ARG A 161 -4.59 -12.51 2.59
N ILE A 162 -3.33 -12.82 2.30
CA ILE A 162 -2.88 -14.20 2.05
C ILE A 162 -3.12 -15.06 3.30
N PHE A 163 -2.86 -14.53 4.49
CA PHE A 163 -3.16 -15.24 5.74
C PHE A 163 -4.64 -15.64 5.83
N CYS A 164 -5.55 -14.72 5.55
CA CYS A 164 -6.99 -14.99 5.61
C CYS A 164 -7.46 -15.89 4.47
N ASP A 165 -7.01 -15.68 3.23
CA ASP A 165 -7.39 -16.49 2.08
C ASP A 165 -6.97 -17.96 2.28
N VAL A 166 -5.77 -18.22 2.81
CA VAL A 166 -5.33 -19.58 3.19
C VAL A 166 -6.19 -20.16 4.31
N GLY A 167 -6.52 -19.36 5.33
CA GLY A 167 -7.36 -19.80 6.44
C GLY A 167 -8.83 -20.07 6.07
N LEU A 168 -9.29 -19.54 4.93
CA LEU A 168 -10.66 -19.71 4.43
C LEU A 168 -10.79 -20.76 3.32
N ALA A 169 -9.69 -21.24 2.75
CA ALA A 169 -9.69 -22.23 1.68
C ALA A 169 -10.12 -23.62 2.20
N GLU A 170 -11.22 -24.15 1.68
CA GLU A 170 -11.79 -25.43 2.11
C GLU A 170 -11.64 -26.52 1.08
N THR A 171 -11.96 -26.22 -0.18
CA THR A 171 -11.86 -27.21 -1.24
C THR A 171 -10.41 -27.40 -1.67
N ASP A 172 -10.10 -28.56 -2.25
CA ASP A 172 -8.75 -28.83 -2.71
C ASP A 172 -8.36 -27.90 -3.87
N GLU A 173 -9.33 -27.46 -4.69
CA GLU A 173 -9.12 -26.44 -5.71
C GLU A 173 -8.76 -25.08 -5.12
N GLU A 174 -9.47 -24.64 -4.07
CA GLU A 174 -9.18 -23.38 -3.36
C GLU A 174 -7.79 -23.43 -2.72
N ARG A 175 -7.45 -24.55 -2.07
CA ARG A 175 -6.13 -24.77 -1.46
C ARG A 175 -5.02 -24.74 -2.51
N GLN A 176 -5.23 -25.39 -3.64
CA GLN A 176 -4.27 -25.38 -4.75
C GLN A 176 -4.10 -23.97 -5.33
N ALA A 177 -5.17 -23.17 -5.39
CA ALA A 177 -5.12 -21.80 -5.87
C ALA A 177 -4.33 -20.86 -4.93
N VAL A 178 -4.42 -21.06 -3.60
CA VAL A 178 -3.70 -20.24 -2.62
C VAL A 178 -2.29 -20.75 -2.30
N ALA A 179 -1.95 -22.00 -2.65
CA ALA A 179 -0.65 -22.61 -2.32
C ALA A 179 0.58 -21.79 -2.76
N PRO A 180 0.64 -21.19 -3.98
CA PRO A 180 1.76 -20.33 -4.34
C PRO A 180 1.86 -19.08 -3.47
N LEU A 181 0.72 -18.50 -3.07
CA LEU A 181 0.67 -17.33 -2.19
C LEU A 181 1.09 -17.71 -0.76
N GLU A 182 0.67 -18.88 -0.29
CA GLU A 182 1.10 -19.41 1.00
C GLU A 182 2.63 -19.56 1.06
N ALA A 183 3.24 -20.08 -0.01
CA ALA A 183 4.68 -20.20 -0.13
C ALA A 183 5.42 -18.84 -0.08
N LEU A 184 4.75 -17.73 -0.43
CA LEU A 184 5.30 -16.37 -0.33
C LEU A 184 5.20 -15.75 1.08
N LYS A 185 4.37 -16.30 1.98
CA LYS A 185 4.18 -15.74 3.34
C LYS A 185 5.49 -15.53 4.11
N PRO A 186 6.48 -16.46 4.11
CA PRO A 186 7.74 -16.25 4.80
C PRO A 186 8.53 -15.05 4.27
N LEU A 187 8.56 -14.85 2.95
CA LEU A 187 9.22 -13.71 2.33
C LEU A 187 8.55 -12.39 2.71
N LEU A 188 7.21 -12.34 2.68
CA LEU A 188 6.46 -11.15 3.11
C LEU A 188 6.68 -10.85 4.60
N LYS A 189 6.69 -11.87 5.45
CA LYS A 189 7.00 -11.72 6.88
C LYS A 189 8.40 -11.15 7.10
N HIS A 190 9.39 -11.60 6.33
CA HIS A 190 10.75 -11.06 6.36
C HIS A 190 10.78 -9.58 5.94
N LYS A 191 10.18 -9.23 4.80
CA LYS A 191 10.08 -7.85 4.32
C LYS A 191 9.40 -6.92 5.34
N LEU A 192 8.32 -7.39 5.97
CA LEU A 192 7.63 -6.64 7.02
C LEU A 192 8.50 -6.41 8.26
N ALA A 193 9.27 -7.42 8.67
CA ALA A 193 10.19 -7.28 9.81
C ALA A 193 11.31 -6.28 9.50
N GLU A 194 11.88 -6.33 8.30
CA GLU A 194 12.89 -5.40 7.83
C GLU A 194 12.34 -3.98 7.74
N ALA A 195 11.20 -3.79 7.08
CA ALA A 195 10.53 -2.50 6.96
C ALA A 195 10.22 -1.87 8.32
N ARG A 196 9.68 -2.67 9.26
CA ARG A 196 9.41 -2.22 10.63
C ARG A 196 10.69 -1.78 11.32
N ARG A 197 11.77 -2.57 11.22
CA ARG A 197 13.06 -2.23 11.81
C ARG A 197 13.58 -0.91 11.24
N THR A 198 13.58 -0.78 9.91
CA THR A 198 14.01 0.43 9.20
C THR A 198 13.24 1.65 9.71
N ILE A 199 11.91 1.64 9.64
CA ILE A 199 11.04 2.75 10.09
C ILE A 199 11.30 3.12 11.55
N LEU A 200 11.46 2.14 12.45
CA LEU A 200 11.73 2.42 13.86
C LEU A 200 13.12 3.05 14.09
N THR A 201 14.11 2.70 13.28
CA THR A 201 15.48 3.21 13.39
C THR A 201 15.74 4.47 12.57
N MET A 202 14.82 4.88 11.68
CA MET A 202 14.98 6.06 10.85
C MET A 202 15.25 7.29 11.74
N PRO A 203 16.28 8.10 11.44
CA PRO A 203 16.53 9.32 12.19
C PRO A 203 15.31 10.23 12.12
N GLN A 204 15.07 10.99 13.18
CA GLN A 204 14.07 12.04 13.13
C GLN A 204 14.57 13.13 12.19
N SER A 205 14.04 13.16 10.98
CA SER A 205 14.28 14.22 10.00
C SER A 205 12.94 14.84 9.63
N GLN A 206 12.95 16.15 9.42
CA GLN A 206 11.84 16.78 8.70
C GLN A 206 11.68 16.05 7.36
N ALA A 207 10.44 15.87 6.93
CA ALA A 207 10.17 15.35 5.60
C ALA A 207 10.77 16.31 4.57
N THR A 208 12.00 16.03 4.12
CA THR A 208 12.53 16.60 2.88
C THR A 208 11.61 16.05 1.81
N ASN A 209 10.65 16.87 1.36
CA ASN A 209 9.64 16.58 0.34
C ASN A 209 9.94 15.29 -0.43
N TRP A 210 9.44 14.14 0.05
CA TRP A 210 9.34 12.92 -0.73
C TRP A 210 8.17 13.09 -1.71
N ARG A 211 8.32 14.14 -2.54
CA ARG A 211 7.36 14.64 -3.52
C ARG A 211 7.16 13.64 -4.65
N GLU A 212 7.93 12.56 -4.73
CA GLU A 212 7.80 11.58 -5.80
C GLU A 212 6.43 10.89 -5.79
N ALA A 213 5.88 10.54 -4.62
CA ALA A 213 4.56 9.90 -4.54
C ALA A 213 3.40 10.89 -4.77
N GLU A 214 3.52 12.15 -4.37
CA GLU A 214 2.55 13.21 -4.70
C GLU A 214 2.62 13.62 -6.17
N ILE A 215 3.81 13.61 -6.79
CA ILE A 215 4.01 13.81 -8.23
C ILE A 215 3.49 12.62 -9.04
N ARG A 216 3.62 11.39 -8.53
CA ARG A 216 3.15 10.14 -9.18
C ARG A 216 1.69 9.80 -8.88
N ARG A 217 0.99 10.59 -8.05
CA ARG A 217 -0.46 10.48 -7.93
C ARG A 217 -1.04 10.74 -9.32
N ALA A 218 -1.83 9.81 -9.84
CA ALA A 218 -2.52 10.03 -11.11
C ALA A 218 -3.50 11.21 -10.92
N THR A 219 -3.07 12.42 -11.27
CA THR A 219 -3.88 13.65 -11.24
C THR A 219 -4.91 13.68 -12.36
N GLY A 220 -5.09 12.58 -13.12
CA GLY A 220 -5.91 12.54 -14.34
C GLY A 220 -5.32 13.36 -15.50
N GLU A 221 -4.43 14.30 -15.21
CA GLU A 221 -3.64 15.04 -16.17
C GLU A 221 -2.34 14.30 -16.49
N THR A 222 -2.43 13.15 -17.16
CA THR A 222 -1.29 12.72 -17.99
C THR A 222 -1.15 13.73 -19.13
N GLN A 223 -0.39 14.80 -18.91
CA GLN A 223 0.24 15.48 -20.03
C GLN A 223 1.14 14.46 -20.70
N LYS A 224 0.82 14.08 -21.93
CA LYS A 224 1.76 13.36 -22.79
C LYS A 224 3.06 14.16 -22.77
N LEU A 225 4.11 13.61 -22.18
CA LEU A 225 5.45 14.17 -22.29
C LEU A 225 5.67 14.44 -23.77
N ARG A 226 5.96 15.71 -24.11
CA ARG A 226 6.32 16.08 -25.47
C ARG A 226 7.45 15.14 -25.85
N VAL A 227 7.21 14.28 -26.84
CA VAL A 227 8.25 13.42 -27.38
C VAL A 227 9.38 14.37 -27.72
N LEU A 228 10.50 14.27 -26.98
CA LEU A 228 11.73 14.84 -27.45
C LEU A 228 11.98 14.11 -28.75
N HIS A 229 11.68 14.78 -29.86
CA HIS A 229 12.20 14.37 -31.15
C HIS A 229 13.71 14.42 -30.97
N MET A 230 14.30 13.28 -30.62
CA MET A 230 15.68 13.04 -31.00
C MET A 230 15.63 13.05 -32.52
N GLU A 231 16.06 14.17 -33.09
CA GLU A 231 16.52 14.23 -34.47
C GLU A 231 17.31 12.94 -34.72
N PRO A 232 16.83 12.06 -35.63
CA PRO A 232 17.48 10.79 -35.85
C PRO A 232 18.92 11.08 -36.27
N ASN A 233 19.88 10.53 -35.50
CA ASN A 233 21.29 10.62 -35.87
C ASN A 233 21.42 10.12 -37.32
N PRO A 234 21.81 10.98 -38.29
CA PRO A 234 21.83 10.62 -39.70
C PRO A 234 22.75 9.43 -39.98
N GLU A 235 23.74 9.18 -39.12
CA GLU A 235 24.63 8.02 -39.21
C GLU A 235 23.93 6.70 -38.88
N ALA A 236 22.99 6.69 -37.92
CA ALA A 236 22.24 5.49 -37.55
C ALA A 236 21.22 5.09 -38.62
N ALA A 237 20.59 6.07 -39.28
CA ALA A 237 19.71 5.84 -40.41
C ALA A 237 20.46 5.32 -41.64
N ALA A 238 21.66 5.85 -41.91
CA ALA A 238 22.52 5.40 -43.00
C ALA A 238 23.00 3.94 -42.82
N LEU A 239 23.39 3.56 -41.59
CA LEU A 239 23.80 2.19 -41.25
C LEU A 239 22.66 1.18 -41.40
N THR A 240 21.44 1.58 -41.02
CA THR A 240 20.24 0.72 -41.14
C THR A 240 19.85 0.52 -42.61
N ALA A 241 19.88 1.59 -43.41
CA ALA A 241 19.60 1.52 -44.84
C ALA A 241 20.68 0.76 -45.66
N ALA A 242 21.94 0.75 -45.19
CA ALA A 242 23.01 -0.04 -45.80
C ALA A 242 22.84 -1.54 -45.49
N ARG A 243 22.41 -1.89 -44.28
CA ARG A 243 22.09 -3.29 -43.91
C ARG A 243 20.90 -3.83 -44.70
N GLN A 244 19.83 -3.03 -44.82
CA GLN A 244 18.64 -3.42 -45.58
C GLN A 244 18.98 -3.69 -47.06
N ARG A 245 19.72 -2.78 -47.71
CA ARG A 245 20.17 -2.97 -49.10
C ARG A 245 21.05 -4.19 -49.31
N THR A 246 21.84 -4.55 -48.30
CA THR A 246 22.69 -5.75 -48.36
C THR A 246 21.85 -7.03 -48.28
N GLN A 247 20.81 -7.03 -47.43
CA GLN A 247 19.86 -8.14 -47.33
C GLN A 247 19.03 -8.29 -48.61
N ASP A 248 18.49 -7.19 -49.15
CA ASP A 248 17.71 -7.20 -50.39
C ASP A 248 18.53 -7.70 -51.58
N TYR A 249 19.82 -7.33 -51.65
CA TYR A 249 20.73 -7.83 -52.68
C TYR A 249 20.99 -9.34 -52.54
N GLN A 250 21.20 -9.84 -51.32
CA GLN A 250 21.39 -11.28 -51.08
C GLN A 250 20.13 -12.08 -51.43
N GLU A 251 18.94 -11.57 -51.12
CA GLU A 251 17.67 -12.21 -51.45
C GLU A 251 17.38 -12.21 -52.96
N PHE A 252 17.73 -11.13 -53.67
CA PHE A 252 17.64 -11.07 -55.13
C PHE A 252 18.57 -12.07 -55.81
N VAL A 253 19.80 -12.25 -55.31
CA VAL A 253 20.75 -13.24 -55.84
C VAL A 253 20.26 -14.68 -55.58
N ALA A 254 19.71 -14.94 -54.39
CA ALA A 254 19.18 -16.25 -54.02
C ALA A 254 17.96 -16.68 -54.88
N ASN A 255 17.12 -15.72 -55.28
CA ASN A 255 15.88 -15.99 -56.02
C ASN A 255 16.00 -15.81 -57.54
N ARG A 256 17.23 -15.71 -58.10
CA ARG A 256 17.41 -15.58 -59.54
C ARG A 256 17.09 -16.90 -60.25
N PRO A 257 16.09 -16.95 -61.16
CA PRO A 257 15.76 -18.17 -61.88
C PRO A 257 16.90 -18.58 -62.83
N PRO A 258 17.13 -19.89 -63.05
CA PRO A 258 18.17 -20.35 -63.95
C PRO A 258 17.89 -19.90 -65.39
N THR A 259 18.88 -19.31 -66.04
CA THR A 259 18.85 -18.95 -67.46
C THR A 259 18.53 -20.19 -68.30
N ARG A 260 17.39 -20.18 -69.01
CA ARG A 260 16.99 -21.24 -69.94
C ARG A 260 18.08 -21.45 -71.00
N ARG A 261 18.62 -22.67 -71.06
CA ARG A 261 19.35 -23.17 -72.24
C ARG A 261 18.37 -23.27 -73.42
N PRO A 262 18.80 -23.01 -74.66
CA PRO A 262 17.93 -23.09 -75.83
C PRO A 262 17.50 -24.54 -76.11
N ALA A 263 16.24 -24.69 -76.54
CA ALA A 263 15.55 -25.95 -76.74
C ALA A 263 16.05 -26.70 -78.00
N SER A 264 16.34 -27.99 -77.85
CA SER A 264 16.49 -28.94 -78.96
C SER A 264 15.12 -29.51 -79.35
N ASN A 265 14.72 -29.28 -80.58
CA ASN A 265 13.54 -29.86 -81.22
C ASN A 265 13.64 -31.40 -81.28
N GLY A 266 12.55 -32.09 -80.95
CA GLY A 266 12.45 -33.54 -81.02
C GLY A 266 10.99 -34.00 -81.06
N THR A 267 10.55 -34.32 -82.27
CA THR A 267 9.23 -34.64 -82.83
C THR A 267 8.47 -35.81 -82.16
N ARG A 268 7.13 -35.76 -82.25
CA ARG A 268 6.17 -36.84 -81.92
C ARG A 268 6.26 -38.01 -82.91
N SER A 269 6.26 -39.25 -82.42
CA SER A 269 5.17 -40.26 -82.52
C SER A 269 5.66 -41.58 -81.94
#